data_AF-A0A7R7GBJ3-F1
#
_entry.id   AF-A0A7R7GBJ3-F1
#
_cell.length_a   1.000
_cell.length_b   1.000
_cell.length_c   1.000
_cell.angle_alpha   90.00
_cell.angle_beta   90.00
_cell.angle_gamma   90.00
#
_symmetry.space_group_name_H-M   'P 1'
#
loop_
_entity.id
_entity.type
_entity.pdbx_description
1 polymer ?
#
loop_
_entity_poly.entity_id
_entity_poly.type
_entity_poly.pdbx_seq_one_letter_code
_entity_poly.pdbx_strand_id
1 'polypeptide(L)'
;MSSKVKLLMSAMSAQWKQWVLKCLLGGTPVQHIINTLSENGFSSDTIRKVLGSNLNSTHKFDVDTDFYQRLAASAVTRNVNARALVSPSELQLYSIENFLSANECDAIVNLSKDRLAPSKLAGASSADNIRTSSTCELAFIDNELVTEIDARIVSTLQLGVGEREVIQAQHYNEGEYYKPHYDFFPPGTSQYIEHCATRGQRSWTCMVYLNDDCSGGHTRFTKLNIAIQPRKGMALFWNNLLANGDPNTNSIHFAEPVLNGHKTVITKWFRTKN
;
A
#
# COMPACT_ATOMS: atom_id res chain seq x y z
N MET A 1 -8.69 -34.57 6.16
CA MET A 1 -9.01 -33.39 6.99
C MET A 1 -8.30 -32.19 6.37
N SER A 2 -9.07 -31.18 5.99
CA SER A 2 -8.80 -30.26 4.87
C SER A 2 -7.71 -29.21 5.17
N SER A 3 -6.83 -29.03 4.18
CA SER A 3 -5.76 -28.03 4.06
C SER A 3 -6.22 -26.57 4.00
N LYS A 4 -7.51 -26.28 4.23
CA LYS A 4 -8.07 -24.91 4.20
C LYS A 4 -7.95 -24.12 5.52
N VAL A 5 -7.45 -24.72 6.60
CA VAL A 5 -7.33 -24.04 7.91
C VAL A 5 -5.95 -23.37 8.11
N LYS A 6 -5.00 -23.52 7.15
CA LYS A 6 -3.61 -23.09 7.35
C LYS A 6 -3.18 -21.80 6.64
N LEU A 7 -4.08 -21.01 6.04
CA LEU A 7 -3.67 -19.76 5.38
C LEU A 7 -4.69 -18.60 5.50
N LEU A 8 -5.16 -18.35 6.72
CA LEU A 8 -5.61 -17.02 7.13
C LEU A 8 -4.74 -16.64 8.32
N MET A 9 -3.56 -16.09 8.06
CA MET A 9 -2.95 -15.22 9.08
C MET A 9 -4.00 -14.14 9.34
N SER A 10 -4.69 -14.25 10.46
CA SER A 10 -5.74 -13.31 10.83
C SER A 10 -5.13 -11.92 10.80
N ALA A 11 -5.83 -10.96 10.19
CA ALA A 11 -5.47 -9.54 10.24
C ALA A 11 -5.25 -9.04 11.68
N MET A 12 -5.74 -9.77 12.68
CA MET A 12 -5.56 -9.51 14.10
C MET A 12 -4.40 -10.29 14.74
N SER A 13 -3.54 -9.58 15.46
CA SER A 13 -2.43 -10.17 16.23
C SER A 13 -2.91 -11.04 17.40
N ALA A 14 -2.03 -11.90 17.93
CA ALA A 14 -2.36 -12.73 19.09
C ALA A 14 -2.73 -11.89 20.33
N GLN A 15 -2.05 -10.75 20.52
CA GLN A 15 -2.32 -9.82 21.62
C GLN A 15 -3.76 -9.27 21.55
N TRP A 16 -4.21 -8.86 20.37
CA TRP A 16 -5.57 -8.36 20.19
C TRP A 16 -6.63 -9.45 20.37
N LYS A 17 -6.37 -10.68 19.90
CA LYS A 17 -7.27 -11.82 20.18
C LYS A 17 -7.40 -12.10 21.67
N GLN A 18 -6.27 -12.08 22.41
CA GLN A 18 -6.27 -12.26 23.85
C GLN A 18 -7.01 -11.11 24.56
N TRP A 19 -6.86 -9.88 24.09
CA TRP A 19 -7.60 -8.73 24.61
C TRP A 19 -9.11 -8.91 24.43
N VAL A 20 -9.58 -9.29 23.23
CA VAL A 20 -11.00 -9.58 22.98
C VAL A 20 -11.52 -10.67 23.92
N LEU A 21 -10.77 -11.76 24.08
CA LEU A 21 -11.16 -12.85 24.97
C LEU A 21 -11.27 -12.39 26.43
N LYS A 22 -10.31 -11.59 26.92
CA LYS A 22 -10.35 -11.02 28.28
C LYS A 22 -11.57 -10.11 28.47
N CYS A 23 -11.88 -9.26 27.49
CA CYS A 23 -13.06 -8.40 27.54
C CYS A 23 -14.36 -9.20 27.62
N LEU A 24 -14.51 -10.23 26.79
CA LEU A 24 -15.70 -11.09 26.79
C LEU A 24 -15.86 -11.85 28.10
N LEU A 25 -14.79 -12.48 28.61
CA LEU A 25 -14.80 -13.19 29.90
C LEU A 25 -15.04 -12.26 31.09
N GLY A 26 -14.60 -11.00 30.99
CA GLY A 26 -14.79 -9.97 31.99
C GLY A 26 -16.13 -9.23 31.90
N GLY A 27 -17.04 -9.63 30.99
CA GLY A 27 -18.36 -8.99 30.85
C GLY A 27 -18.33 -7.58 30.26
N THR A 28 -17.27 -7.19 29.56
CA THR A 28 -17.20 -5.90 28.85
C THR A 28 -18.32 -5.83 27.79
N PRO A 29 -19.08 -4.73 27.70
CA PRO A 29 -20.12 -4.59 26.68
C PRO A 29 -19.56 -4.79 25.26
N VAL A 30 -20.22 -5.64 24.47
CA VAL A 30 -19.76 -5.97 23.10
C VAL A 30 -19.61 -4.73 22.23
N GLN A 31 -20.47 -3.72 22.40
CA GLN A 31 -20.36 -2.45 21.67
C GLN A 31 -19.04 -1.72 21.96
N HIS A 32 -18.53 -1.78 23.20
CA HIS A 32 -17.23 -1.19 23.53
C HIS A 32 -16.11 -1.92 22.78
N ILE A 33 -16.16 -3.26 22.73
CA ILE A 33 -15.19 -4.08 21.99
C ILE A 33 -15.21 -3.72 20.50
N ILE A 34 -16.40 -3.58 19.90
CA ILE A 34 -16.57 -3.19 18.51
C ILE A 34 -15.93 -1.82 18.24
N ASN A 35 -16.23 -0.82 19.07
CA ASN A 35 -15.71 0.54 18.91
C ASN A 35 -14.18 0.55 18.98
N THR A 36 -13.60 -0.07 20.02
CA THR A 36 -12.14 -0.15 20.17
C THR A 36 -11.47 -0.85 19.00
N LEU A 37 -12.03 -1.97 18.52
CA LEU A 37 -11.44 -2.66 17.36
C LEU A 37 -11.53 -1.80 16.08
N SER A 38 -12.64 -1.09 15.90
CA SER A 38 -12.85 -0.22 14.72
C SER A 38 -11.91 0.98 14.74
N GLU A 39 -11.72 1.61 15.91
CA GLU A 39 -10.74 2.69 16.14
C GLU A 39 -9.30 2.23 15.89
N ASN A 40 -9.03 0.93 16.08
CA ASN A 40 -7.74 0.30 15.80
C ASN A 40 -7.64 -0.29 14.38
N GLY A 41 -8.60 0.00 13.51
CA GLY A 41 -8.52 -0.32 12.08
C GLY A 41 -8.88 -1.73 11.69
N PHE A 42 -9.47 -2.51 12.60
CA PHE A 42 -10.01 -3.81 12.23
C PHE A 42 -11.30 -3.62 11.43
N SER A 43 -11.40 -4.28 10.27
CA SER A 43 -12.61 -4.23 9.45
C SER A 43 -13.79 -4.87 10.18
N SER A 44 -15.00 -4.55 9.73
CA SER A 44 -16.22 -5.20 10.20
C SER A 44 -16.17 -6.72 10.03
N ASP A 45 -15.57 -7.23 8.96
CA ASP A 45 -15.47 -8.68 8.75
C ASP A 45 -14.51 -9.34 9.74
N THR A 46 -13.39 -8.68 10.04
CA THR A 46 -12.47 -9.15 11.08
C THR A 46 -13.14 -9.12 12.45
N ILE A 47 -13.91 -8.06 12.77
CA ILE A 47 -14.64 -7.93 14.03
C ILE A 47 -15.74 -9.00 14.14
N ARG A 48 -16.53 -9.23 13.07
CA ARG A 48 -17.52 -10.32 13.01
C ARG A 48 -16.89 -11.68 13.31
N LYS A 49 -15.76 -11.99 12.67
CA LYS A 49 -15.05 -13.26 12.85
C LYS A 49 -14.54 -13.45 14.28
N VAL A 50 -14.00 -12.41 14.92
CA VAL A 50 -13.44 -12.55 16.28
C VAL A 50 -14.52 -12.60 17.36
N LEU A 51 -15.63 -11.87 17.19
CA LEU A 51 -16.73 -11.87 18.17
C LEU A 51 -17.61 -13.12 18.04
N GLY A 52 -17.74 -13.68 16.83
CA GLY A 52 -18.51 -14.90 16.59
C GLY A 52 -19.95 -14.76 17.09
N SER A 53 -20.40 -15.75 17.88
CA SER A 53 -21.75 -15.76 18.46
C SER A 53 -22.02 -14.67 19.50
N ASN A 54 -21.00 -13.94 19.96
CA ASN A 54 -21.19 -12.81 20.88
C ASN A 54 -21.70 -11.55 20.16
N LEU A 55 -21.60 -11.50 18.83
CA LEU A 55 -22.16 -10.41 18.04
C LEU A 55 -23.63 -10.68 17.75
N ASN A 56 -24.49 -9.68 18.00
CA ASN A 56 -25.88 -9.74 17.58
C ASN A 56 -25.96 -9.87 16.05
N SER A 57 -26.69 -10.88 15.55
CA SER A 57 -26.84 -11.14 14.12
C SER A 57 -27.46 -9.97 13.34
N THR A 58 -28.18 -9.07 14.02
CA THR A 58 -28.75 -7.86 13.43
C THR A 58 -27.85 -6.62 13.53
N HIS A 59 -26.66 -6.73 14.16
CA HIS A 59 -25.74 -5.62 14.30
C HIS A 59 -25.24 -5.14 12.92
N LYS A 60 -25.46 -3.85 12.66
CA LYS A 60 -24.94 -3.16 11.48
C LYS A 60 -23.70 -2.38 11.88
N PHE A 61 -22.62 -2.56 11.12
CA PHE A 61 -21.43 -1.72 11.25
C PHE A 61 -21.63 -0.46 10.40
N ASP A 62 -21.12 0.67 10.89
CA ASP A 62 -21.12 1.93 10.15
C ASP A 62 -20.10 1.95 8.98
N VAL A 63 -19.33 0.87 8.81
CA VAL A 63 -18.31 0.77 7.76
C VAL A 63 -19.01 0.60 6.40
N ASP A 64 -18.82 1.57 5.52
CA ASP A 64 -19.38 1.59 4.17
C ASP A 64 -18.73 0.48 3.31
N THR A 65 -19.36 -0.70 3.29
CA THR A 65 -18.92 -1.80 2.42
C THR A 65 -19.00 -1.38 0.95
N ASP A 66 -19.96 -0.52 0.59
CA ASP A 66 -20.07 0.00 -0.77
C ASP A 66 -18.90 0.92 -1.10
N PHE A 67 -18.36 1.66 -0.13
CA PHE A 67 -17.15 2.48 -0.30
C PHE A 67 -15.94 1.63 -0.70
N TYR A 68 -15.66 0.55 0.03
CA TYR A 68 -14.51 -0.31 -0.30
C TYR A 68 -14.72 -1.08 -1.61
N GLN A 69 -15.96 -1.45 -1.93
CA GLN A 69 -16.29 -2.00 -3.25
C GLN A 69 -16.05 -1.00 -4.37
N ARG A 70 -16.44 0.28 -4.19
CA ARG A 70 -16.15 1.36 -5.16
C ARG A 70 -14.64 1.57 -5.32
N LEU A 71 -13.88 1.58 -4.22
CA LEU A 71 -12.41 1.67 -4.26
C LEU A 71 -11.77 0.50 -5.01
N ALA A 72 -12.25 -0.72 -4.76
CA ALA A 72 -11.79 -1.91 -5.48
C ALA A 72 -12.19 -1.87 -6.97
N ALA A 73 -13.27 -1.18 -7.31
CA ALA A 73 -13.73 -0.97 -8.69
C ALA A 73 -13.08 0.24 -9.40
N SER A 74 -11.86 0.63 -9.00
CA SER A 74 -11.03 1.66 -9.63
C SER A 74 -11.00 1.56 -11.16
N ALA A 75 -10.90 2.69 -11.86
CA ALA A 75 -10.89 2.76 -13.32
C ALA A 75 -9.77 1.92 -13.95
N VAL A 76 -8.62 1.77 -13.28
CA VAL A 76 -7.50 0.95 -13.78
C VAL A 76 -7.90 -0.52 -14.02
N THR A 77 -8.89 -1.04 -13.27
CA THR A 77 -9.38 -2.43 -13.41
C THR A 77 -10.10 -2.69 -14.73
N ARG A 78 -10.52 -1.63 -15.44
CA ARG A 78 -11.21 -1.67 -16.73
C ARG A 78 -10.42 -0.94 -17.82
N ASN A 79 -9.19 -0.52 -17.53
CA ASN A 79 -8.35 0.20 -18.48
C ASN A 79 -7.74 -0.80 -19.49
N VAL A 80 -7.98 -0.57 -20.78
CA VAL A 80 -7.51 -1.44 -21.87
C VAL A 80 -5.99 -1.50 -22.00
N ASN A 81 -5.29 -0.48 -21.49
CA ASN A 81 -3.82 -0.44 -21.48
C ASN A 81 -3.23 -1.07 -20.21
N ALA A 82 -4.07 -1.43 -19.22
CA ALA A 82 -3.62 -2.04 -17.98
C ALA A 82 -3.61 -3.57 -18.11
N ARG A 83 -2.44 -4.17 -17.87
CA ARG A 83 -2.26 -5.62 -17.84
C ARG A 83 -2.25 -6.12 -16.40
N ALA A 84 -3.17 -7.00 -16.04
CA ALA A 84 -3.12 -7.70 -14.76
C ALA A 84 -1.89 -8.62 -14.71
N LEU A 85 -1.11 -8.53 -13.64
CA LEU A 85 0.12 -9.33 -13.46
C LEU A 85 -0.12 -10.64 -12.69
N VAL A 86 -1.23 -10.71 -11.95
CA VAL A 86 -1.71 -11.87 -11.19
C VAL A 86 -3.25 -11.89 -11.24
N SER A 87 -3.87 -12.93 -10.66
CA SER A 87 -5.32 -12.95 -10.50
C SER A 87 -5.79 -11.78 -9.63
N PRO A 88 -6.73 -10.93 -10.11
CA PRO A 88 -7.26 -9.82 -9.31
C PRO A 88 -7.93 -10.25 -8.00
N SER A 89 -8.32 -11.52 -7.88
CA SER A 89 -8.84 -12.11 -6.64
C SER A 89 -7.77 -12.33 -5.56
N GLU A 90 -6.49 -12.44 -5.96
CA GLU A 90 -5.36 -12.55 -5.04
C GLU A 90 -4.79 -11.17 -4.69
N LEU A 91 -4.53 -10.36 -5.73
CA LEU A 91 -4.11 -8.97 -5.62
C LEU A 91 -4.51 -8.25 -6.91
N GLN A 92 -5.22 -7.14 -6.77
CA GLN A 92 -5.40 -6.21 -7.87
C GLN A 92 -4.06 -5.53 -8.14
N LEU A 93 -3.26 -6.09 -9.05
CA LEU A 93 -1.93 -5.60 -9.44
C LEU A 93 -1.85 -5.52 -10.96
N TYR A 94 -1.65 -4.30 -11.46
CA TYR A 94 -1.66 -3.99 -12.88
C TYR A 94 -0.38 -3.27 -13.29
N SER A 95 0.07 -3.51 -14.53
CA SER A 95 1.11 -2.71 -15.18
C SER A 95 0.54 -1.92 -16.36
N ILE A 96 1.02 -0.69 -16.56
CA ILE A 96 0.81 0.09 -17.79
C ILE A 96 2.20 0.44 -18.34
N GLU A 97 2.51 -0.02 -19.54
CA GLU A 97 3.75 0.35 -20.25
C GLU A 97 3.65 1.79 -20.78
N ASN A 98 4.80 2.48 -20.92
CA ASN A 98 4.87 3.84 -21.45
C ASN A 98 3.90 4.81 -20.76
N PHE A 99 3.66 4.62 -19.46
CA PHE A 99 2.81 5.50 -18.66
C PHE A 99 3.43 6.90 -18.54
N LEU A 100 4.75 6.93 -18.40
CA LEU A 100 5.57 8.11 -18.65
C LEU A 100 6.41 7.87 -19.90
N SER A 101 6.63 8.93 -20.68
CA SER A 101 7.60 8.91 -21.77
C SER A 101 9.04 8.90 -21.21
N ALA A 102 9.99 8.51 -22.06
CA ALA A 102 11.40 8.51 -21.67
C ALA A 102 11.89 9.90 -21.24
N ASN A 103 11.45 10.96 -21.94
CA ASN A 103 11.80 12.35 -21.64
C ASN A 103 11.24 12.81 -20.29
N GLU A 104 9.99 12.45 -19.97
CA GLU A 104 9.40 12.75 -18.67
C GLU A 104 10.16 12.04 -17.54
N CYS A 105 10.54 10.78 -17.76
CA CYS A 105 11.35 10.04 -16.80
C CYS A 105 12.70 10.73 -16.54
N ASP A 106 13.42 11.11 -17.59
CA ASP A 106 14.72 11.79 -17.48
C ASP A 106 14.58 13.16 -16.81
N ALA A 107 13.49 13.89 -17.08
CA ALA A 107 13.22 15.15 -16.43
C ALA A 107 13.00 14.98 -14.92
N ILE A 108 12.23 13.96 -14.48
CA ILE A 108 12.01 13.70 -13.05
C ILE A 108 13.27 13.19 -12.34
N VAL A 109 14.09 12.36 -12.99
CA VAL A 109 15.40 11.94 -12.45
C VAL A 109 16.28 13.17 -12.23
N ASN A 110 16.37 14.06 -13.23
CA ASN A 110 17.15 15.30 -13.11
C ASN A 110 16.61 16.26 -12.05
N LEU A 111 15.29 16.30 -11.86
CA LEU A 111 14.64 17.15 -10.86
C LEU A 111 14.90 16.68 -9.42
N SER A 112 15.04 15.37 -9.22
CA SER A 112 15.17 14.75 -7.90
C SER A 112 16.62 14.59 -7.43
N LYS A 113 17.60 14.43 -8.33
CA LYS A 113 18.99 14.07 -8.00
C LYS A 113 19.66 14.96 -6.95
N ASP A 114 19.47 16.28 -7.02
CA ASP A 114 20.14 17.25 -6.13
C ASP A 114 19.39 17.42 -4.78
N ARG A 115 18.29 16.70 -4.59
CA ARG A 115 17.40 16.81 -3.42
C ARG A 115 17.14 15.46 -2.74
N LEU A 116 17.93 14.45 -3.09
CA LEU A 116 17.91 13.14 -2.45
C LEU A 116 18.49 13.25 -1.04
N ALA A 117 17.70 12.87 -0.04
CA ALA A 117 18.15 12.69 1.34
C ALA A 117 18.00 11.22 1.76
N PRO A 118 18.79 10.71 2.72
CA PRO A 118 18.59 9.36 3.25
C PRO A 118 17.12 9.15 3.66
N SER A 119 16.52 8.03 3.23
CA SER A 119 15.09 7.79 3.41
C SER A 119 14.73 7.65 4.89
N LYS A 120 13.85 8.51 5.40
CA LYS A 120 13.23 8.32 6.72
C LYS A 120 11.99 7.44 6.59
N LEU A 121 11.85 6.46 7.47
CA LEU A 121 10.62 5.70 7.60
C LEU A 121 9.60 6.54 8.37
N ALA A 122 8.31 6.46 8.00
CA ALA A 122 7.24 6.92 8.86
C ALA A 122 7.23 6.03 10.11
N GLY A 123 7.80 6.53 11.22
CA GLY A 123 7.74 5.89 12.53
C GLY A 123 8.84 4.86 12.86
N ALA A 124 9.95 4.79 12.12
CA ALA A 124 11.12 4.01 12.55
C ALA A 124 12.41 4.83 12.42
N SER A 125 13.24 4.80 13.46
CA SER A 125 14.57 5.41 13.45
C SER A 125 15.36 4.87 12.25
N SER A 126 16.03 5.77 11.53
CA SER A 126 16.95 5.50 10.42
C SER A 126 18.16 4.63 10.79
N ALA A 127 18.13 3.99 11.96
CA ALA A 127 19.18 3.15 12.54
C ALA A 127 18.96 1.64 12.29
N ASP A 128 17.78 1.23 11.85
CA ASP A 128 17.55 -0.16 11.46
C ASP A 128 17.71 -0.27 9.94
N ASN A 129 18.69 -1.06 9.46
CA ASN A 129 18.99 -1.41 8.06
C ASN A 129 17.78 -1.97 7.27
N ILE A 130 16.66 -1.26 7.22
CA ILE A 130 15.39 -1.66 6.64
C ILE A 130 15.31 -1.11 5.22
N ARG A 131 15.86 0.08 5.00
CA ARG A 131 15.91 0.77 3.73
C ARG A 131 17.21 1.55 3.64
N THR A 132 17.96 1.35 2.56
CA THR A 132 19.26 2.03 2.35
C THR A 132 19.20 3.06 1.22
N SER A 133 18.04 3.24 0.58
CA SER A 133 17.85 4.21 -0.50
C SER A 133 17.82 5.66 -0.03
N SER A 134 17.93 6.59 -0.97
CA SER A 134 17.59 8.00 -0.76
C SER A 134 16.17 8.33 -1.25
N THR A 135 15.47 9.25 -0.58
CA THR A 135 14.12 9.72 -0.94
C THR A 135 14.12 11.22 -1.17
N CYS A 136 13.31 11.67 -2.11
CA CYS A 136 12.95 13.07 -2.30
C CYS A 136 11.42 13.18 -2.40
N GLU A 137 10.78 14.05 -1.60
CA GLU A 137 9.36 14.36 -1.81
C GLU A 137 9.22 15.40 -2.92
N LEU A 138 8.65 15.01 -4.06
CA LEU A 138 8.59 15.84 -5.26
C LEU A 138 7.61 17.01 -5.13
N ALA A 139 6.67 16.97 -4.18
CA ALA A 139 5.69 18.06 -4.00
C ALA A 139 6.28 19.37 -3.46
N PHE A 140 7.50 19.36 -2.90
CA PHE A 140 8.19 20.61 -2.59
C PHE A 140 8.92 21.22 -3.79
N ILE A 141 8.71 20.63 -4.98
CA ILE A 141 9.23 21.11 -6.24
C ILE A 141 8.04 21.65 -7.02
N ASP A 142 7.88 22.97 -7.01
CA ASP A 142 6.89 23.67 -7.83
C ASP A 142 7.26 23.47 -9.31
N ASN A 143 6.69 22.42 -9.91
CA ASN A 143 7.05 21.97 -11.24
C ASN A 143 5.81 21.42 -11.96
N GLU A 144 5.55 21.97 -13.14
CA GLU A 144 4.37 21.64 -13.96
C GLU A 144 4.32 20.15 -14.32
N LEU A 145 5.45 19.55 -14.68
CA LEU A 145 5.51 18.12 -15.02
C LEU A 145 5.12 17.23 -13.83
N VAL A 146 5.52 17.58 -12.60
CA VAL A 146 5.10 16.81 -11.40
C VAL A 146 3.59 16.89 -11.21
N THR A 147 2.99 18.06 -11.41
CA THR A 147 1.54 18.27 -11.34
C THR A 147 0.80 17.49 -12.43
N GLU A 148 1.30 17.48 -13.66
CA GLU A 148 0.73 16.71 -14.77
C GLU A 148 0.80 15.20 -14.53
N ILE A 149 1.93 14.70 -13.99
CA ILE A 149 2.10 13.30 -13.63
C ILE A 149 1.12 12.93 -12.50
N ASP A 150 0.98 13.79 -11.48
CA ASP A 150 0.02 13.56 -10.40
C ASP A 150 -1.42 13.43 -10.93
N ALA A 151 -1.84 14.38 -11.77
CA ALA A 151 -3.14 14.36 -12.44
C ALA A 151 -3.35 13.12 -13.32
N ARG A 152 -2.29 12.66 -14.02
CA ARG A 152 -2.33 11.42 -14.81
C ARG A 152 -2.54 10.18 -13.93
N ILE A 153 -1.85 10.10 -12.78
CA ILE A 153 -2.02 8.99 -11.83
C ILE A 153 -3.44 9.02 -11.25
N VAL A 154 -3.92 10.18 -10.81
CA VAL A 154 -5.28 10.36 -10.26
C VAL A 154 -6.34 9.97 -11.28
N SER A 155 -6.24 10.47 -12.52
CA SER A 155 -7.19 10.16 -13.60
C SER A 155 -7.15 8.71 -14.08
N THR A 156 -6.04 7.99 -13.87
CA THR A 156 -5.93 6.56 -14.16
C THR A 156 -6.69 5.71 -13.14
N LEU A 157 -6.67 6.11 -11.86
CA LEU A 157 -7.33 5.36 -10.79
C LEU A 157 -8.80 5.79 -10.56
N GLN A 158 -9.10 7.08 -10.70
CA GLN A 158 -10.43 7.71 -10.48
C GLN A 158 -11.08 7.27 -9.16
N LEU A 159 -10.34 7.33 -8.06
CA LEU A 159 -10.85 6.92 -6.75
C LEU A 159 -11.79 7.95 -6.14
N GLY A 160 -11.61 9.24 -6.46
CA GLY A 160 -12.38 10.36 -5.90
C GLY A 160 -12.12 10.61 -4.40
N VAL A 161 -11.06 10.01 -3.84
CA VAL A 161 -10.68 10.14 -2.43
C VAL A 161 -9.19 9.87 -2.24
N GLY A 162 -8.59 10.54 -1.26
CA GLY A 162 -7.28 10.21 -0.72
C GLY A 162 -6.10 10.64 -1.59
N GLU A 163 -6.29 11.67 -2.42
CA GLU A 163 -5.34 12.10 -3.45
C GLU A 163 -4.21 13.00 -2.91
N ARG A 164 -4.29 13.42 -1.63
CA ARG A 164 -3.41 14.42 -1.01
C ARG A 164 -2.01 13.92 -0.66
N GLU A 165 -1.74 12.62 -0.70
CA GLU A 165 -0.37 12.13 -0.54
C GLU A 165 0.47 12.50 -1.77
N VAL A 166 1.63 13.08 -1.50
CA VAL A 166 2.53 13.62 -2.50
C VAL A 166 3.32 12.51 -3.18
N ILE A 167 3.76 12.75 -4.42
CA ILE A 167 4.68 11.84 -5.11
C ILE A 167 6.03 11.88 -4.39
N GLN A 168 6.56 10.70 -4.07
CA GLN A 168 7.93 10.54 -3.56
C GLN A 168 8.80 9.87 -4.62
N ALA A 169 9.96 10.43 -4.90
CA ALA A 169 11.02 9.78 -5.66
C ALA A 169 11.92 8.97 -4.73
N GLN A 170 12.30 7.77 -5.16
CA GLN A 170 13.22 6.89 -4.45
C GLN A 170 14.35 6.46 -5.37
N HIS A 171 15.60 6.62 -4.92
CA HIS A 171 16.81 6.27 -5.66
C HIS A 171 17.62 5.20 -4.92
N TYR A 172 18.05 4.18 -5.66
CA TYR A 172 18.79 3.02 -5.19
C TYR A 172 20.09 2.89 -5.97
N ASN A 173 21.22 3.01 -5.28
CA ASN A 173 22.55 2.68 -5.80
C ASN A 173 22.81 1.17 -5.79
N GLU A 174 23.92 0.73 -6.39
CA GLU A 174 24.39 -0.65 -6.27
C GLU A 174 24.46 -1.11 -4.81
N GLY A 175 23.94 -2.31 -4.56
CA GLY A 175 23.80 -2.91 -3.24
C GLY A 175 22.61 -2.39 -2.42
N GLU A 176 21.99 -1.27 -2.78
CA GLU A 176 20.86 -0.72 -2.03
C GLU A 176 19.54 -1.47 -2.29
N TYR A 177 18.72 -1.55 -1.25
CA TYR A 177 17.47 -2.31 -1.24
C TYR A 177 16.42 -1.68 -0.31
N TYR A 178 15.21 -2.24 -0.33
CA TYR A 178 14.19 -2.00 0.67
C TYR A 178 13.60 -3.34 1.09
N LYS A 179 13.63 -3.66 2.39
CA LYS A 179 13.09 -4.90 2.97
C LYS A 179 11.59 -5.11 2.72
N PRO A 180 11.09 -6.36 2.86
CA PRO A 180 9.66 -6.66 2.83
C PRO A 180 8.82 -5.76 3.74
N HIS A 181 7.84 -5.10 3.14
CA HIS A 181 6.92 -4.19 3.82
C HIS A 181 5.55 -4.19 3.14
N TYR A 182 4.61 -3.54 3.82
CA TYR A 182 3.30 -3.16 3.29
C TYR A 182 3.25 -1.65 3.13
N ASP A 183 2.48 -1.18 2.16
CA ASP A 183 2.16 0.24 2.08
C ASP A 183 1.02 0.64 3.01
N PHE A 184 0.12 -0.29 3.33
CA PHE A 184 -0.90 -0.07 4.36
C PHE A 184 -0.26 -0.09 5.77
N PHE A 185 -0.90 0.59 6.71
CA PHE A 185 -0.54 0.55 8.12
C PHE A 185 -1.26 -0.62 8.81
N PRO A 186 -0.55 -1.62 9.37
CA PRO A 186 -1.20 -2.80 9.95
C PRO A 186 -2.16 -2.44 11.09
N PRO A 187 -3.42 -2.91 11.08
CA PRO A 187 -4.37 -2.67 12.16
C PRO A 187 -3.86 -3.07 13.55
N GLY A 188 -4.28 -2.33 14.57
CA GLY A 188 -3.90 -2.60 15.96
C GLY A 188 -2.45 -2.26 16.30
N THR A 189 -1.77 -1.46 15.48
CA THR A 189 -0.41 -0.94 15.72
C THR A 189 -0.44 0.55 16.05
N SER A 190 0.61 1.05 16.70
CA SER A 190 0.78 2.49 16.94
C SER A 190 0.87 3.27 15.63
N GLN A 191 1.52 2.71 14.60
CA GLN A 191 1.62 3.34 13.28
C GLN A 191 0.25 3.54 12.64
N TYR A 192 -0.67 2.57 12.79
CA TYR A 192 -2.04 2.74 12.30
C TYR A 192 -2.72 3.92 12.98
N ILE A 193 -2.65 4.01 14.32
CA ILE A 193 -3.28 5.11 15.07
C ILE A 193 -2.69 6.45 14.63
N GLU A 194 -1.36 6.54 14.58
CA GLU A 194 -0.64 7.77 14.23
C GLU A 194 -0.95 8.24 12.80
N HIS A 195 -0.99 7.33 11.83
CA HIS A 195 -1.06 7.69 10.42
C HIS A 195 -2.46 7.60 9.80
N CYS A 196 -3.40 6.86 10.39
CA CYS A 196 -4.71 6.60 9.80
C CYS A 196 -5.88 7.31 10.50
N ALA A 197 -5.71 7.86 11.70
CA ALA A 197 -6.80 8.50 12.43
C ALA A 197 -7.51 9.60 11.59
N THR A 198 -6.73 10.51 11.02
CA THR A 198 -7.24 11.65 10.22
C THR A 198 -7.32 11.34 8.73
N ARG A 199 -6.31 10.65 8.20
CA ARG A 199 -6.15 10.43 6.75
C ARG A 199 -6.75 9.12 6.26
N GLY A 200 -7.17 8.23 7.16
CA GLY A 200 -7.56 6.88 6.79
C GLY A 200 -6.37 6.02 6.36
N GLN A 201 -6.70 4.82 5.89
CA GLN A 201 -5.75 3.79 5.47
C GLN A 201 -5.22 4.06 4.06
N ARG A 202 -4.04 3.56 3.72
CA ARG A 202 -3.58 3.55 2.32
C ARG A 202 -4.29 2.46 1.53
N SER A 203 -5.00 2.85 0.47
CA SER A 203 -5.78 1.98 -0.42
C SER A 203 -4.96 1.58 -1.63
N TRP A 204 -4.76 2.45 -2.61
CA TRP A 204 -3.99 2.15 -3.82
C TRP A 204 -2.58 2.72 -3.76
N THR A 205 -1.65 2.04 -4.41
CA THR A 205 -0.31 2.55 -4.71
C THR A 205 -0.12 2.62 -6.22
N CYS A 206 0.46 3.72 -6.69
CA CYS A 206 1.07 3.84 -8.01
C CYS A 206 2.58 3.94 -7.84
N MET A 207 3.35 3.11 -8.54
CA MET A 207 4.81 3.21 -8.63
C MET A 207 5.25 3.21 -10.09
N VAL A 208 6.10 4.14 -10.50
CA VAL A 208 6.63 4.23 -11.86
C VAL A 208 8.14 4.04 -11.84
N TYR A 209 8.67 3.19 -12.72
CA TYR A 209 10.10 3.08 -12.97
C TYR A 209 10.57 4.21 -13.89
N LEU A 210 11.57 4.98 -13.45
CA LEU A 210 12.09 6.11 -14.22
C LEU A 210 13.32 5.75 -15.06
N ASN A 211 13.88 4.56 -14.86
CA ASN A 211 15.01 4.04 -15.61
C ASN A 211 14.98 2.51 -15.62
N ASP A 212 15.81 1.92 -16.47
CA ASP A 212 15.96 0.47 -16.69
C ASP A 212 17.39 0.03 -16.97
N ASP A 213 18.36 0.93 -16.76
CA ASP A 213 19.80 0.68 -16.86
C ASP A 213 20.36 0.03 -15.59
N CYS A 214 19.62 -0.93 -15.02
CA CYS A 214 20.08 -1.72 -13.88
C CYS A 214 19.83 -3.22 -14.03
N SER A 215 20.69 -3.98 -13.36
CA SER A 215 20.46 -5.39 -13.08
C SER A 215 20.08 -5.57 -11.61
N GLY A 216 19.25 -6.55 -11.28
CA GLY A 216 18.61 -6.61 -9.97
C GLY A 216 17.52 -5.54 -9.82
N GLY A 217 17.31 -5.03 -8.61
CA GLY A 217 16.37 -3.92 -8.40
C GLY A 217 14.91 -4.26 -8.65
N HIS A 218 14.53 -5.53 -8.84
CA HIS A 218 13.15 -5.92 -9.08
C HIS A 218 12.25 -5.52 -7.90
N THR A 219 11.00 -5.17 -8.19
CA THR A 219 9.97 -5.13 -7.15
C THR A 219 9.37 -6.51 -7.00
N ARG A 220 9.64 -7.17 -5.87
CA ARG A 220 9.24 -8.56 -5.58
C ARG A 220 8.04 -8.58 -4.65
N PHE A 221 6.93 -9.20 -5.08
CA PHE A 221 5.78 -9.48 -4.22
C PHE A 221 5.94 -10.87 -3.59
N THR A 222 6.25 -10.90 -2.29
CA THR A 222 6.82 -12.09 -1.62
C THR A 222 5.85 -13.26 -1.59
N LYS A 223 4.57 -13.00 -1.27
CA LYS A 223 3.56 -14.07 -1.18
C LYS A 223 3.10 -14.60 -2.53
N LEU A 224 3.17 -13.77 -3.57
CA LEU A 224 2.78 -14.13 -4.93
C LEU A 224 3.94 -14.75 -5.73
N ASN A 225 5.16 -14.69 -5.19
CA ASN A 225 6.37 -15.19 -5.82
C ASN A 225 6.62 -14.61 -7.23
N ILE A 226 6.27 -13.33 -7.44
CA ILE A 226 6.52 -12.61 -8.69
C ILE A 226 7.51 -11.46 -8.47
N ALA A 227 8.43 -11.27 -9.42
CA ALA A 227 9.27 -10.08 -9.51
C ALA A 227 8.96 -9.32 -10.77
N ILE A 228 8.89 -8.00 -10.64
CA ILE A 228 8.75 -7.10 -11.78
C ILE A 228 10.08 -6.40 -12.00
N GLN A 229 10.62 -6.58 -13.20
CA GLN A 229 11.84 -5.91 -13.63
C GLN A 229 11.58 -4.42 -13.89
N PRO A 230 12.49 -3.53 -13.51
CA PRO A 230 12.44 -2.14 -13.93
C PRO A 230 12.35 -2.03 -15.46
N ARG A 231 11.40 -1.24 -15.94
CA ARG A 231 11.26 -0.84 -17.34
C ARG A 231 10.92 0.63 -17.38
N LYS A 232 11.74 1.45 -18.04
CA LYS A 232 11.59 2.91 -18.01
C LYS A 232 10.20 3.31 -18.50
N GLY A 233 9.51 4.15 -17.72
CA GLY A 233 8.16 4.62 -18.01
C GLY A 233 7.04 3.64 -17.67
N MET A 234 7.34 2.40 -17.25
CA MET A 234 6.31 1.46 -16.83
C MET A 234 5.79 1.83 -15.44
N ALA A 235 4.46 1.95 -15.31
CA ALA A 235 3.77 2.12 -14.04
C ALA A 235 3.19 0.80 -13.54
N LEU A 236 3.21 0.64 -12.21
CA LEU A 236 2.53 -0.41 -11.47
C LEU A 236 1.46 0.21 -10.59
N PHE A 237 0.30 -0.42 -10.56
CA PHE A 237 -0.82 -0.03 -9.71
C PHE A 237 -1.25 -1.24 -8.90
N TRP A 238 -1.34 -1.10 -7.57
CA TRP A 238 -1.92 -2.16 -6.75
C TRP A 238 -2.82 -1.66 -5.63
N ASN A 239 -3.83 -2.48 -5.30
CA ASN A 239 -4.72 -2.25 -4.17
C ASN A 239 -4.17 -2.95 -2.92
N ASN A 240 -3.87 -2.16 -1.89
CA ASN A 240 -3.44 -2.62 -0.58
C ASN A 240 -4.58 -3.15 0.28
N LEU A 241 -5.84 -2.96 -0.14
CA LEU A 241 -7.03 -3.41 0.57
C LEU A 241 -7.84 -4.40 -0.27
N LEU A 242 -8.62 -5.22 0.41
CA LEU A 242 -9.67 -6.06 -0.16
C LEU A 242 -10.97 -5.25 -0.30
N ALA A 243 -11.92 -5.74 -1.09
CA ALA A 243 -13.20 -5.07 -1.32
C ALA A 243 -14.09 -4.93 -0.06
N ASN A 244 -13.75 -5.63 1.02
CA ASN A 244 -14.38 -5.49 2.34
C ASN A 244 -13.62 -4.54 3.28
N GLY A 245 -12.55 -3.88 2.80
CA GLY A 245 -11.70 -2.97 3.57
C GLY A 245 -10.59 -3.63 4.40
N ASP A 246 -10.49 -4.96 4.44
CA ASP A 246 -9.37 -5.65 5.09
C ASP A 246 -8.05 -5.37 4.33
N PRO A 247 -6.90 -5.26 5.03
CA PRO A 247 -5.61 -5.23 4.35
C PRO A 247 -5.34 -6.48 3.53
N ASN A 248 -4.94 -6.30 2.26
CA ASN A 248 -4.56 -7.40 1.40
C ASN A 248 -3.10 -7.80 1.65
N THR A 249 -2.90 -8.84 2.45
CA THR A 249 -1.55 -9.29 2.81
C THR A 249 -0.72 -9.85 1.64
N ASN A 250 -1.30 -10.07 0.46
CA ASN A 250 -0.55 -10.43 -0.75
C ASN A 250 0.22 -9.24 -1.34
N SER A 251 -0.06 -8.00 -0.91
CA SER A 251 0.69 -6.81 -1.33
C SER A 251 2.05 -6.65 -0.64
N ILE A 252 2.47 -7.60 0.23
CA ILE A 252 3.81 -7.54 0.82
C ILE A 252 4.88 -7.60 -0.26
N HIS A 253 5.68 -6.55 -0.33
CA HIS A 253 6.66 -6.39 -1.39
C HIS A 253 7.95 -5.78 -0.88
N PHE A 254 9.00 -5.90 -1.70
CA PHE A 254 10.32 -5.36 -1.39
C PHE A 254 11.04 -4.99 -2.68
N ALA A 255 12.03 -4.10 -2.57
CA ALA A 255 12.95 -3.82 -3.66
C ALA A 255 14.18 -4.73 -3.48
N GLU A 256 14.41 -5.62 -4.45
CA GLU A 256 15.63 -6.41 -4.50
C GLU A 256 16.87 -5.51 -4.58
N PRO A 257 18.03 -5.96 -4.09
CA PRO A 257 19.27 -5.22 -4.27
C PRO A 257 19.53 -4.90 -5.73
N VAL A 258 19.96 -3.67 -6.01
CA VAL A 258 20.53 -3.33 -7.32
C VAL A 258 21.89 -3.99 -7.42
N LEU A 259 22.14 -4.76 -8.47
CA LEU A 259 23.39 -5.50 -8.67
C LEU A 259 24.42 -4.71 -9.48
N ASN A 260 23.96 -3.98 -10.50
CA ASN A 260 24.78 -3.06 -11.30
C ASN A 260 23.91 -1.89 -11.75
N GLY A 261 24.48 -0.69 -11.86
CA GLY A 261 23.78 0.54 -12.26
C GLY A 261 23.02 1.17 -11.10
N HIS A 262 21.87 1.79 -11.39
CA HIS A 262 21.03 2.42 -10.37
C HIS A 262 19.54 2.24 -10.69
N LYS A 263 18.68 2.35 -9.70
CA LYS A 263 17.21 2.33 -9.89
C LYS A 263 16.61 3.60 -9.31
N THR A 264 15.77 4.26 -10.09
CA THR A 264 14.94 5.37 -9.64
C THR A 264 13.48 5.06 -9.91
N VAL A 265 12.64 5.25 -8.89
CA VAL A 265 11.19 5.13 -9.00
C VAL A 265 10.52 6.36 -8.42
N ILE A 266 9.27 6.61 -8.82
CA ILE A 266 8.36 7.48 -8.08
C ILE A 266 7.20 6.67 -7.56
N THR A 267 6.70 7.03 -6.38
CA THR A 267 5.58 6.37 -5.72
C THR A 267 4.56 7.41 -5.26
N LYS A 268 3.27 7.15 -5.53
CA LYS A 268 2.13 7.88 -4.97
C LYS A 268 1.20 6.89 -4.27
N TRP A 269 0.85 7.20 -3.02
CA TRP A 269 -0.16 6.45 -2.27
C TRP A 269 -1.49 7.17 -2.28
N PHE A 270 -2.57 6.41 -2.19
CA PHE A 270 -3.92 6.92 -2.07
C PHE A 270 -4.50 6.50 -0.73
N ARG A 271 -5.28 7.38 -0.11
CA ARG A 271 -5.88 7.18 1.20
C ARG A 271 -7.37 6.84 1.14
N THR A 272 -7.95 6.37 2.24
CA THR A 272 -9.39 6.15 2.37
C THR A 272 -10.15 7.38 2.90
N LYS A 273 -9.46 8.47 3.24
CA LYS A 273 -10.04 9.78 3.57
C LYS A 273 -9.22 10.91 2.91
N ASN A 274 -9.84 12.07 2.74
CA ASN A 274 -9.19 13.28 2.22
C ASN A 274 -8.46 14.05 3.31
#